data_AF-A0A516RH62-F1
#
_entry.id   AF-A0A516RH62-F1
#
_cell.length_a   1.000
_cell.length_b   1.000
_cell.length_c   1.000
_cell.angle_alpha   90.00
_cell.angle_beta   90.00
_cell.angle_gamma   90.00
#
_symmetry.space_group_name_H-M   'P 1'
#
loop_
_entity.id
_entity.type
_entity.pdbx_description
1 polymer ?
#
loop_
_entity_poly.entity_id
_entity_poly.type
_entity_poly.pdbx_seq_one_letter_code
_entity_poly.pdbx_strand_id
1 'polypeptide(L)'
;MAEGYGRLTGTPPVLLTTAGPGITKVVTPIAQAYTESVPMLVLAVDNYASTIATPMGRFHGIPELRIILSPVSTWMGTADSPEELYRIANLAGPC
;
A
#
# COMPACT_ATOMS: atom_id res chain seq x y z
N MET A 1 4.16 -12.83 -6.18
CA MET A 1 3.17 -13.08 -7.27
C MET A 1 2.96 -11.83 -8.12
N ALA A 2 2.50 -10.70 -7.55
CA ALA A 2 2.22 -9.47 -8.32
C ALA A 2 3.40 -9.03 -9.20
N GLU A 3 4.59 -8.85 -8.62
CA GLU A 3 5.78 -8.43 -9.36
C GLU A 3 6.14 -9.36 -10.53
N GLY A 4 6.15 -10.68 -10.28
CA GLY A 4 6.42 -11.68 -11.32
C GLY A 4 5.38 -11.65 -12.45
N TYR A 5 4.10 -11.43 -12.12
CA TYR A 5 3.07 -11.19 -13.12
C TYR A 5 3.41 -9.96 -13.97
N GLY A 6 3.68 -8.81 -13.34
CA GLY A 6 3.98 -7.57 -14.05
C GLY A 6 5.22 -7.66 -14.95
N ARG A 7 6.25 -8.41 -14.53
CA ARG A 7 7.43 -8.68 -15.36
C ARG A 7 7.12 -9.54 -16.57
N LEU A 8 6.25 -10.54 -16.44
CA LEU A 8 5.89 -11.44 -17.53
C LEU A 8 4.91 -10.80 -18.53
N THR A 9 4.03 -9.92 -18.05
CA THR A 9 2.98 -9.30 -18.87
C THR A 9 3.36 -7.92 -19.40
N GLY A 10 4.39 -7.28 -18.85
CA GLY A 10 4.73 -5.89 -19.13
C GLY A 10 3.71 -4.89 -18.58
N THR A 11 2.80 -5.32 -17.69
CA THR A 11 1.82 -4.44 -17.04
C THR A 11 2.24 -4.11 -15.61
N PRO A 12 1.97 -2.89 -15.11
CA PRO A 12 2.30 -2.55 -13.73
C PRO A 12 1.68 -3.54 -12.73
N PRO A 13 2.48 -4.15 -11.84
CA PRO A 13 1.96 -5.09 -10.86
C PRO A 13 1.07 -4.39 -9.84
N VAL A 14 -0.06 -5.02 -9.53
CA VAL A 14 -1.01 -4.55 -8.50
C VAL A 14 -1.07 -5.57 -7.37
N LEU A 15 -1.00 -5.08 -6.13
CA LEU A 15 -1.11 -5.86 -4.92
C LEU A 15 -2.25 -5.30 -4.07
N LEU A 16 -3.19 -6.16 -3.67
CA LEU A 16 -4.25 -5.84 -2.72
C LEU A 16 -4.02 -6.60 -1.42
N THR A 17 -4.15 -5.92 -0.28
CA THR A 17 -3.96 -6.53 1.03
C THR A 17 -4.96 -6.03 2.06
N THR A 18 -5.10 -6.81 3.13
CA THR A 18 -5.90 -6.45 4.30
C THR A 18 -5.10 -5.62 5.30
N ALA A 19 -5.78 -5.08 6.31
CA ALA A 19 -5.17 -4.31 7.38
C ALA A 19 -4.15 -5.15 8.17
N GLY A 20 -3.25 -4.47 8.87
CA GLY A 20 -2.37 -5.04 9.87
C GLY A 20 -1.47 -6.19 9.38
N PRO A 21 -1.75 -7.45 9.74
CA PRO A 21 -0.96 -8.60 9.28
C PRO A 21 -0.92 -8.74 7.76
N GLY A 22 -1.93 -8.23 7.03
CA GLY A 22 -1.92 -8.26 5.57
C GLY A 22 -0.80 -7.40 4.99
N ILE A 23 -0.83 -6.11 5.31
CA ILE A 23 0.14 -5.14 4.79
C ILE A 23 1.56 -5.37 5.32
N THR A 24 1.72 -5.83 6.56
CA THR A 24 3.05 -6.12 7.12
C THR A 24 3.74 -7.31 6.45
N LYS A 25 2.99 -8.33 6.01
CA LYS A 25 3.55 -9.48 5.27
C LYS A 25 4.09 -9.13 3.89
N VAL A 26 3.72 -7.97 3.36
CA VAL A 26 4.12 -7.55 2.02
C VAL A 26 5.17 -6.43 2.05
N VAL A 27 5.69 -6.05 3.21
CA VAL A 27 6.80 -5.08 3.32
C VAL A 27 8.02 -5.55 2.54
N THR A 28 8.41 -6.82 2.67
CA THR A 28 9.55 -7.39 1.94
C THR A 28 9.39 -7.32 0.42
N PRO A 29 8.29 -7.80 -0.20
CA PRO A 29 8.12 -7.66 -1.65
C PRO A 29 7.94 -6.21 -2.12
N ILE A 30 7.40 -5.31 -1.29
CA ILE A 30 7.37 -3.86 -1.60
C ILE A 30 8.79 -3.31 -1.64
N ALA A 31 9.62 -3.64 -0.65
CA ALA A 31 11.02 -3.25 -0.60
C ALA A 31 11.81 -3.76 -1.81
N GLN A 32 11.57 -5.01 -2.23
CA GLN A 32 12.16 -5.57 -3.43
C GLN A 32 11.78 -4.74 -4.68
N ALA A 33 10.48 -4.50 -4.88
CA ALA A 33 10.00 -3.70 -6.00
C ALA A 33 10.58 -2.28 -6.00
N TYR A 34 10.67 -1.65 -4.83
CA TYR A 34 11.29 -0.35 -4.66
C TYR A 34 12.77 -0.35 -5.03
N THR A 35 13.56 -1.31 -4.53
CA THR A 35 14.99 -1.41 -4.84
C THR A 35 15.29 -1.76 -6.29
N GLU A 36 14.37 -2.46 -6.96
CA GLU A 36 14.51 -2.87 -8.35
C GLU A 36 13.79 -1.92 -9.32
N SER A 37 13.32 -0.76 -8.84
CA SER A 37 12.62 0.24 -9.65
C SER A 37 11.41 -0.31 -10.42
N VAL A 38 10.68 -1.26 -9.81
CA VAL A 38 9.45 -1.81 -10.39
C VAL A 38 8.26 -0.93 -9.97
N PRO A 39 7.54 -0.31 -10.92
CA PRO A 39 6.39 0.54 -10.61
C PRO A 39 5.19 -0.31 -10.16
N MET A 40 5.07 -0.53 -8.86
CA MET A 40 4.02 -1.35 -8.24
C MET A 40 2.95 -0.51 -7.55
N LEU A 41 1.68 -0.79 -7.81
CA LEU A 41 0.56 -0.23 -7.06
C LEU A 41 0.18 -1.16 -5.90
N VAL A 42 0.21 -0.63 -4.68
CA VAL A 42 -0.20 -1.35 -3.47
C VAL A 42 -1.45 -0.72 -2.89
N LEU A 43 -2.51 -1.50 -2.79
CA LEU A 43 -3.76 -1.13 -2.15
C LEU A 43 -3.88 -1.89 -0.83
N ALA A 44 -3.92 -1.15 0.28
CA ALA A 44 -4.12 -1.70 1.61
C ALA A 44 -5.46 -1.23 2.16
N VAL A 45 -6.27 -2.18 2.63
CA VAL A 45 -7.44 -1.85 3.44
C VAL A 45 -6.97 -1.52 4.85
N ASP A 46 -7.55 -0.51 5.48
CA ASP A 46 -7.34 -0.20 6.90
C ASP A 46 -8.69 0.05 7.58
N ASN A 47 -8.66 0.28 8.89
CA ASN A 47 -9.81 0.65 9.67
C ASN A 47 -10.33 2.04 9.31
N TYR A 48 -11.54 2.36 9.77
CA TYR A 48 -12.12 3.70 9.63
C TYR A 48 -11.16 4.77 10.17
N ALA A 49 -11.07 5.91 9.48
CA ALA A 49 -10.22 7.03 9.88
C ALA A 49 -10.42 7.46 11.35
N SER A 50 -11.65 7.40 11.84
CA SER A 50 -12.02 7.68 13.24
C SER A 50 -11.41 6.72 14.27
N THR A 51 -10.79 5.64 13.81
CA THR A 51 -10.33 4.53 14.64
C THR A 51 -8.86 4.17 14.42
N ILE A 52 -8.20 4.72 13.40
CA ILE A 52 -6.76 4.54 13.16
C ILE A 52 -5.93 5.25 14.23
N ALA A 53 -6.40 6.38 14.75
CA ALA A 53 -5.71 7.16 15.79
C ALA A 53 -5.87 6.60 17.21
N THR A 54 -6.56 5.46 17.40
CA THR A 54 -6.67 4.87 18.74
C THR A 54 -5.34 4.19 19.12
N PRO A 55 -4.91 4.25 20.40
CA PRO A 55 -3.57 3.80 20.81
C PRO A 55 -3.22 2.35 20.45
N MET A 56 -4.23 1.46 20.33
CA MET A 56 -4.04 0.05 20.00
C MET A 56 -4.54 -0.30 18.58
N GLY A 57 -5.02 0.70 17.83
CA GLY A 57 -5.85 0.49 16.65
C GLY A 57 -7.19 -0.19 16.97
N ARG A 58 -7.99 -0.45 15.94
CA ARG A 58 -9.07 -1.45 15.99
C ARG A 58 -8.53 -2.82 15.58
N PHE A 59 -9.40 -3.81 15.42
CA PHE A 59 -9.02 -5.13 14.94
C PHE A 59 -8.12 -5.04 13.70
N HIS A 60 -6.90 -5.59 13.79
CA HIS A 60 -5.87 -5.52 12.75
C HIS A 60 -5.43 -4.10 12.33
N GLY A 61 -5.70 -3.07 13.13
CA GLY A 61 -5.20 -1.72 12.89
C GLY A 61 -3.73 -1.62 13.30
N ILE A 62 -2.94 -0.96 12.46
CA ILE A 62 -1.58 -0.57 12.81
C ILE A 62 -1.54 0.96 12.84
N PRO A 63 -1.42 1.57 14.04
CA PRO A 63 -1.15 2.99 14.13
C PRO A 63 0.12 3.32 13.34
N GLU A 64 0.09 4.43 12.62
CA GLU A 64 1.26 4.94 11.90
C GLU A 64 1.88 3.96 10.88
N LEU A 65 1.04 3.23 10.14
CA LEU A 65 1.47 2.32 9.05
C LEU A 65 2.45 2.99 8.06
N ARG A 66 2.35 4.31 7.90
CA ARG A 66 3.28 5.14 7.12
C ARG A 66 4.73 4.99 7.57
N ILE A 67 5.00 4.85 8.86
CA ILE A 67 6.36 4.69 9.39
C ILE A 67 6.99 3.38 8.86
N ILE A 68 6.18 2.33 8.71
CA ILE A 68 6.65 1.02 8.23
C ILE A 68 6.99 1.06 6.73
N LEU A 69 6.19 1.77 5.94
CA LEU A 69 6.23 1.66 4.48
C LEU A 69 6.93 2.84 3.79
N SER A 70 6.98 4.02 4.40
CA SER A 70 7.63 5.20 3.80
C SER A 70 9.11 5.01 3.39
N PRO A 71 9.93 4.18 4.06
CA PRO A 71 11.31 3.96 3.62
C PRO A 71 11.43 3.15 2.32
N VAL A 72 10.35 2.46 1.92
CA VAL A 72 10.32 1.52 0.80
C VAL A 72 9.17 1.83 -0.17
N SER A 73 8.67 3.07 -0.16
CA SER A 73 7.64 3.53 -1.09
C SER A 73 7.96 4.94 -1.55
N THR A 74 7.76 5.20 -2.84
CA THR A 74 7.96 6.53 -3.42
C THR A 74 6.85 7.50 -3.00
N TRP A 75 5.64 6.98 -2.81
CA TRP A 75 4.48 7.76 -2.43
C TRP A 75 3.47 6.93 -1.62
N MET A 76 2.72 7.61 -0.75
CA MET A 76 1.66 6.99 0.05
C MET A 76 0.54 7.97 0.39
N GLY A 77 -0.69 7.58 0.06
CA GLY A 77 -1.92 8.27 0.44
C GLY A 77 -2.89 7.35 1.18
N THR A 78 -3.86 7.95 1.86
CA THR A 78 -4.97 7.26 2.54
C THR A 78 -6.26 7.85 1.99
N ALA A 79 -7.18 6.99 1.56
CA ALA A 79 -8.49 7.41 1.07
C ALA A 79 -9.57 7.07 2.09
N ASP A 80 -10.45 8.01 2.41
CA ASP A 80 -11.60 7.79 3.29
C ASP A 80 -12.91 7.53 2.54
N SER A 81 -12.88 7.71 1.21
CA SER A 81 -14.02 7.61 0.31
C SER A 81 -13.60 7.03 -1.05
N PRO A 82 -14.53 6.39 -1.80
CA PRO A 82 -14.25 5.89 -3.15
C PRO A 82 -13.76 6.99 -4.10
N GLU A 83 -14.33 8.19 -4.03
CA GLU A 83 -13.95 9.34 -4.86
C GLU A 83 -12.50 9.77 -4.60
N GLU A 84 -12.10 9.78 -3.33
CA GLU A 84 -10.72 10.09 -2.94
C GLU A 84 -9.75 9.00 -3.39
N LEU A 85 -10.15 7.72 -3.32
CA LEU A 85 -9.36 6.60 -3.83
C LEU A 85 -9.01 6.79 -5.32
N TYR A 86 -9.99 7.16 -6.15
CA TYR A 86 -9.73 7.42 -7.57
C TYR A 86 -8.77 8.60 -7.77
N ARG A 87 -8.93 9.67 -6.98
CA ARG A 87 -8.04 10.84 -7.04
C ARG A 87 -6.61 10.47 -6.66
N ILE A 88 -6.44 9.77 -5.54
CA ILE A 88 -5.16 9.31 -4.98
C ILE A 88 -4.46 8.34 -5.93
N ALA A 89 -5.18 7.38 -6.51
CA ALA A 89 -4.62 6.43 -7.46
C ALA A 89 -4.09 7.11 -8.73
N ASN A 90 -4.75 8.19 -9.19
CA ASN A 90 -4.29 8.97 -10.34
C ASN A 90 -3.05 9.83 -10.03
N LEU A 91 -2.88 10.26 -8.76
CA LEU A 91 -1.68 10.99 -8.31
C LEU A 91 -0.48 10.07 -8.10
N ALA A 92 -0.71 8.79 -7.79
CA ALA A 92 0.32 7.76 -7.64
C ALA A 92 0.92 7.29 -8.99
N GLY A 93 0.68 8.04 -10.09
CA GLY A 93 1.14 7.72 -11.44
C GLY A 93 2.65 7.51 -11.55
N PRO A 94 3.12 6.88 -12.64
CA PRO A 94 4.48 6.36 -12.75
C PRO A 94 5.51 7.49 -12.62
N CYS A 95 6.38 7.37 -11.62
CA CYS A 95 7.64 8.11 -11.57
C CYS A 95 8.59 7.58 -12.65
#